data_AF-A0A7X0NU00-F1
#
_entry.id   AF-A0A7X0NU00-F1
#
_cell.length_a   1.000
_cell.length_b   1.000
_cell.length_c   1.000
_cell.angle_alpha   90.00
_cell.angle_beta   90.00
_cell.angle_gamma   90.00
#
_symmetry.space_group_name_H-M   'P 1'
#
loop_
_entity.id
_entity.type
_entity.pdbx_description
1 polymer ?
#
loop_
_entity_poly.entity_id
_entity_poly.type
_entity_poly.pdbx_seq_one_letter_code
_entity_poly.pdbx_strand_id
1 'polypeptide(L)'
;MWVPYLAVVLIGALVALAELVSRYRDDPAGALFSVPAILYLAVNAGGAAAALWMVVQFGWTFGATGDSVAFTQVLVAGFGSGALFRSSLFNVTAGDQVIGVGPSAVLTVILSATDRAVDRGRARLRSKDVHDIMSGYPFERGSDALLQYSMAALQNFTPAESKVIEDRIASLRSGREATLPDQVKSYVLGLSLQALIGVKVLRQLVDSLRPVFAEAPPAEQVLLEILRINGKCELRKLQARSGLQLFEFSRVLDGLVAAGQVVLDEVSGEEVASLPETGR
;
A
#
# COMPACT_ATOMS: atom_id res chain seq x y z
N MET A 1 31.23 18.12 36.94
CA MET A 1 30.21 17.07 37.21
C MET A 1 29.17 16.90 36.09
N TRP A 2 28.83 17.93 35.30
CA TRP A 2 27.78 17.86 34.27
C TRP A 2 28.22 17.31 32.90
N VAL A 3 29.50 17.45 32.54
CA VAL A 3 30.03 17.01 31.23
C VAL A 3 29.82 15.51 30.96
N PRO A 4 30.06 14.58 31.92
CA PRO A 4 29.80 13.15 31.71
C PRO A 4 28.32 12.84 31.44
N TYR A 5 27.40 13.51 32.14
CA TYR A 5 25.96 13.35 31.93
C TYR A 5 25.52 13.88 30.57
N LEU A 6 26.04 15.04 30.14
CA LEU A 6 25.75 15.55 28.80
C LEU A 6 26.25 14.58 27.72
N ALA A 7 27.47 14.07 27.87
CA ALA A 7 28.06 13.10 26.93
C ALA A 7 27.23 11.82 26.85
N VAL A 8 26.79 11.26 27.99
CA VAL A 8 26.02 10.01 27.99
C VAL A 8 24.61 10.18 27.41
N VAL A 9 23.96 11.33 27.69
CA VAL A 9 22.68 11.72 27.10
C VAL A 9 22.79 11.82 25.58
N LEU A 10 23.86 12.46 25.09
CA LEU A 10 24.13 12.57 23.65
C LEU A 10 24.37 11.20 23.01
N ILE A 11 25.13 10.31 23.65
CA ILE A 11 25.34 8.94 23.14
C ILE A 11 24.01 8.19 23.04
N GLY A 12 23.20 8.21 24.11
CA GLY A 12 21.89 7.55 24.11
C GLY A 12 20.95 8.11 23.03
N ALA A 13 20.90 9.43 22.87
CA ALA A 13 20.10 10.09 21.84
C ALA A 13 20.58 9.77 20.42
N LEU A 14 21.89 9.80 20.15
CA LEU A 14 22.46 9.51 18.83
C LEU A 14 22.25 8.04 18.41
N VAL A 15 22.40 7.11 19.36
CA VAL A 15 22.12 5.69 19.12
C VAL A 15 20.65 5.47 18.78
N ALA A 16 19.73 6.11 19.52
CA ALA A 16 18.29 6.05 19.23
C ALA A 16 17.94 6.70 17.89
N LEU A 17 18.57 7.83 17.58
CA LEU A 17 18.41 8.53 16.31
C LEU A 17 18.84 7.66 15.12
N ALA A 18 20.02 7.02 15.23
CA ALA A 18 20.51 6.11 14.21
C ALA A 18 19.57 4.92 13.99
N GLU A 19 19.00 4.36 15.07
CA GLU A 19 18.00 3.29 14.96
C GLU A 19 16.75 3.77 14.21
N LEU A 20 16.17 4.92 14.56
CA LEU A 20 15.00 5.48 13.88
C LEU A 20 15.27 5.74 12.39
N VAL A 21 16.38 6.41 12.05
CA VAL A 21 16.73 6.71 10.65
C VAL A 21 16.91 5.42 9.84
N SER A 22 17.51 4.39 10.44
CA SER A 22 17.70 3.10 9.78
C SER A 22 16.40 2.32 9.57
N ARG A 23 15.42 2.48 10.48
CA ARG A 23 14.11 1.81 10.46
C ARG A 23 13.14 2.45 9.47
N TYR A 24 13.12 3.78 9.37
CA TYR A 24 12.18 4.54 8.54
C TYR A 24 12.85 5.16 7.31
N ARG A 25 13.52 4.34 6.50
CA ARG A 25 14.32 4.81 5.35
C ARG A 25 13.52 5.63 4.33
N ASP A 26 12.24 5.29 4.15
CA ASP A 26 11.38 5.92 3.14
C ASP A 26 10.72 7.22 3.63
N ASP A 27 10.67 7.46 4.95
CA ASP A 27 10.14 8.70 5.54
C ASP A 27 10.84 9.00 6.89
N PRO A 28 12.15 9.30 6.87
CA PRO A 28 12.90 9.51 8.09
C PRO A 28 12.43 10.79 8.81
N ALA A 29 12.06 11.83 8.07
CA ALA A 29 11.58 13.08 8.65
C ALA A 29 10.23 12.87 9.38
N GLY A 30 9.26 12.20 8.76
CA GLY A 30 7.98 11.91 9.38
C GLY A 30 8.10 11.07 10.64
N ALA A 31 9.08 10.15 10.68
CA ALA A 31 9.40 9.39 11.88
C ALA A 31 9.98 10.26 13.00
N LEU A 32 11.03 11.04 12.70
CA LEU A 32 11.78 11.81 13.71
C LEU A 32 10.95 12.86 14.45
N PHE A 33 10.00 13.47 13.77
CA PHE A 33 9.15 14.53 14.35
C PHE A 33 7.84 14.01 14.95
N SER A 34 7.65 12.70 15.00
CA SER A 34 6.47 12.12 15.65
C SER A 34 6.63 12.13 17.18
N VAL A 35 5.54 12.39 17.91
CA VAL A 35 5.54 12.38 19.38
C VAL A 35 6.11 11.05 19.95
N PRO A 36 5.75 9.87 19.42
CA PRO A 36 6.34 8.61 19.89
C PRO A 36 7.85 8.50 19.63
N ALA A 37 8.36 9.04 18.52
CA ALA A 37 9.81 9.06 18.26
C ALA A 37 10.55 9.99 19.22
N ILE A 38 9.98 11.15 19.56
CA ILE A 38 10.54 12.05 20.58
C ILE A 38 10.60 11.33 21.93
N LEU A 39 9.54 10.60 22.30
CA LEU A 39 9.53 9.77 23.51
C LEU A 39 10.59 8.67 23.45
N TYR A 40 10.78 8.04 22.29
CA TYR A 40 11.82 7.02 22.08
C TYR A 40 13.22 7.59 22.31
N LEU A 41 13.52 8.78 21.76
CA LEU A 41 14.79 9.48 22.01
C LEU A 41 14.96 9.79 23.51
N ALA A 42 13.91 10.30 24.15
CA ALA A 42 13.94 10.67 25.57
C ALA A 42 14.18 9.47 26.49
N VAL A 43 13.55 8.33 26.21
CA VAL A 43 13.74 7.08 26.99
C VAL A 43 15.17 6.56 26.85
N ASN A 44 15.74 6.58 25.65
CA ASN A 44 17.13 6.15 25.43
C ASN A 44 18.13 7.10 26.10
N ALA A 45 17.98 8.40 25.91
CA ALA A 45 18.85 9.40 26.52
C ALA A 45 18.75 9.39 28.07
N GLY A 46 17.52 9.27 28.60
CA GLY A 46 17.26 9.15 30.02
C GLY A 46 17.79 7.85 30.62
N GLY A 47 17.66 6.72 29.92
CA GLY A 47 18.22 5.45 30.36
C GLY A 47 19.75 5.45 30.39
N ALA A 48 20.40 6.12 29.44
CA ALA A 48 21.85 6.34 29.45
C ALA A 48 22.29 7.19 30.64
N ALA A 49 21.54 8.27 30.95
CA ALA A 49 21.80 9.09 32.14
C ALA A 49 21.59 8.33 33.45
N ALA A 50 20.52 7.54 33.54
CA ALA A 50 20.23 6.69 34.70
C ALA A 50 21.31 5.61 34.88
N ALA A 51 21.81 5.01 33.79
CA ALA A 51 22.91 4.06 33.83
C ALA A 51 24.19 4.72 34.38
N LEU A 52 24.53 5.93 33.91
CA LEU A 52 25.69 6.65 34.43
C LEU A 52 25.52 7.01 35.91
N TRP A 53 24.32 7.45 36.30
CA TRP A 53 24.01 7.71 37.70
C TRP A 53 24.26 6.47 38.57
N MET A 54 23.74 5.30 38.18
CA MET A 54 23.98 4.04 38.91
C MET A 54 25.48 3.70 38.97
N VAL A 55 26.17 3.74 37.82
CA VAL A 55 27.61 3.47 37.73
C VAL A 55 28.42 4.32 38.71
N VAL A 56 28.10 5.62 38.80
CA VAL A 56 28.76 6.55 39.71
C VAL A 56 28.39 6.26 41.17
N GLN A 57 27.11 6.01 41.48
CA GLN A 57 26.66 5.75 42.86
C GLN A 57 27.26 4.46 43.43
N PHE A 58 27.42 3.42 42.63
CA PHE A 58 28.02 2.15 43.05
C PHE A 58 29.56 2.13 42.95
N GLY A 59 30.18 3.23 42.50
CA GLY A 59 31.63 3.33 42.38
C GLY A 59 32.23 2.36 41.36
N TRP A 60 31.48 2.00 40.32
CA TRP A 60 31.96 1.06 39.29
C TRP A 60 33.00 1.74 38.39
N THR A 61 34.25 1.28 38.46
CA THR A 61 35.35 1.83 37.65
C THR A 61 35.66 1.01 36.41
N PHE A 62 35.13 -0.21 36.30
CA PHE A 62 35.39 -1.14 35.20
C PHE A 62 36.89 -1.37 34.92
N GLY A 63 37.71 -1.37 35.97
CA GLY A 63 39.17 -1.55 35.87
C GLY A 63 39.95 -0.32 35.40
N ALA A 64 39.27 0.79 35.10
CA ALA A 64 39.92 2.06 34.79
C ALA A 64 40.48 2.73 36.06
N THR A 65 41.53 3.53 35.91
CA THR A 65 42.18 4.27 37.00
C THR A 65 42.48 5.72 36.59
N GLY A 66 42.60 6.61 37.58
CA GLY A 66 42.86 8.04 37.36
C GLY A 66 41.80 8.72 36.48
N ASP A 67 42.25 9.60 35.59
CA ASP A 67 41.37 10.43 34.76
C ASP A 67 40.54 9.62 33.74
N SER A 68 40.94 8.38 33.44
CA SER A 68 40.22 7.51 32.49
C SER A 68 38.90 6.96 33.04
N VAL A 69 38.69 6.99 34.36
CA VAL A 69 37.49 6.43 35.01
C VAL A 69 36.22 7.07 34.46
N ALA A 70 36.16 8.40 34.43
CA ALA A 70 34.95 9.11 33.99
C ALA A 70 34.63 8.82 32.51
N PHE A 71 35.65 8.72 31.67
CA PHE A 71 35.49 8.39 30.25
C PHE A 71 34.94 6.97 30.06
N THR A 72 35.53 5.99 30.75
CA THR A 72 35.07 4.59 30.72
C THR A 72 33.64 4.46 31.21
N GLN A 73 33.29 5.12 32.32
CA GLN A 73 31.93 5.10 32.86
C GLN A 73 30.90 5.66 31.87
N VAL A 74 31.22 6.76 31.17
CA VAL A 74 30.35 7.33 30.13
C VAL A 74 30.14 6.35 28.98
N LEU A 75 31.21 5.74 28.47
CA LEU A 75 31.10 4.79 27.36
C LEU A 75 30.27 3.56 27.75
N VAL A 76 30.57 2.96 28.92
CA VAL A 76 29.87 1.77 29.41
C VAL A 76 28.41 2.08 29.70
N ALA A 77 28.10 3.22 30.33
CA ALA A 77 26.70 3.61 30.59
C ALA A 77 25.93 3.92 29.29
N GLY A 78 26.55 4.67 28.38
CA GLY A 78 25.93 5.09 27.11
C GLY A 78 25.57 3.89 26.24
N PHE A 79 26.54 3.03 25.93
CA PHE A 79 26.29 1.86 25.09
C PHE A 79 25.61 0.71 25.85
N GLY A 80 25.95 0.52 27.13
CA GLY A 80 25.40 -0.55 27.95
C GLY A 80 23.90 -0.39 28.23
N SER A 81 23.41 0.84 28.43
CA SER A 81 21.96 1.09 28.55
C SER A 81 21.21 0.68 27.27
N GLY A 82 21.77 1.01 26.10
CA GLY A 82 21.23 0.59 24.81
C GLY A 82 21.27 -0.92 24.60
N ALA A 83 22.31 -1.61 25.07
CA ALA A 83 22.39 -3.07 25.04
C ALA A 83 21.34 -3.71 25.96
N LEU A 84 21.17 -3.16 27.17
CA LEU A 84 20.18 -3.63 28.13
C LEU A 84 18.75 -3.47 27.57
N PHE A 85 18.39 -2.30 27.04
CA PHE A 85 17.07 -2.10 26.47
C PHE A 85 16.80 -2.94 25.23
N ARG A 86 17.83 -3.40 24.50
CA ARG A 86 17.65 -4.31 23.36
C ARG A 86 17.63 -5.78 23.76
N SER A 87 17.98 -6.10 25.00
CA SER A 87 17.94 -7.48 25.50
C SER A 87 16.50 -7.98 25.67
N SER A 88 16.29 -9.23 25.29
CA SER A 88 15.09 -10.00 25.59
C SER A 88 15.46 -11.07 26.61
N LEU A 89 14.67 -11.22 27.67
CA LEU A 89 14.89 -12.25 28.68
C LEU A 89 14.26 -13.57 28.25
N PHE A 90 13.09 -13.49 27.61
CA PHE A 90 12.37 -14.64 27.06
C PHE A 90 11.65 -14.21 25.79
N ASN A 91 11.52 -15.09 24.80
CA ASN A 91 10.72 -14.83 23.60
C ASN A 91 9.43 -15.65 23.68
N VAL A 92 8.29 -14.99 23.50
CA VAL A 92 6.97 -15.63 23.46
C VAL A 92 6.43 -15.51 22.05
N THR A 93 6.01 -16.62 21.46
CA THR A 93 5.32 -16.63 20.16
C THR A 93 3.83 -16.46 20.38
N ALA A 94 3.24 -15.42 19.80
CA ALA A 94 1.80 -15.17 19.80
C ALA A 94 1.31 -15.06 18.35
N GLY A 95 0.65 -16.10 17.86
CA GLY A 95 0.34 -16.24 16.43
C GLY A 95 1.63 -16.41 15.62
N ASP A 96 1.79 -15.60 14.56
CA ASP A 96 3.00 -15.60 13.71
C ASP A 96 4.08 -14.59 14.17
N GLN A 97 3.92 -13.98 15.34
CA GLN A 97 4.87 -12.99 15.86
C GLN A 97 5.63 -13.51 17.09
N VAL A 98 6.96 -13.37 17.05
CA VAL A 98 7.83 -13.59 18.21
C VAL A 98 7.98 -12.27 18.96
N ILE A 99 7.49 -12.22 20.19
CA ILE A 99 7.52 -11.06 21.07
C ILE A 99 8.58 -11.29 22.16
N GLY A 100 9.58 -10.42 22.20
CA GLY A 100 10.55 -10.39 23.30
C GLY A 100 9.91 -9.86 24.59
N VAL A 101 9.97 -10.65 25.65
CA VAL A 101 9.58 -10.29 27.01
C VAL A 101 10.84 -9.89 27.76
N GLY A 102 10.91 -8.62 28.15
CA GLY A 102 12.08 -8.03 28.81
C GLY A 102 12.12 -6.51 28.65
N PRO A 103 13.27 -5.87 28.93
CA PRO A 103 13.46 -4.43 28.75
C PRO A 103 13.11 -3.92 27.34
N SER A 104 13.30 -4.78 26.32
CA SER A 104 12.96 -4.48 24.91
C SER A 104 11.47 -4.29 24.65
N ALA A 105 10.59 -4.81 25.51
CA ALA A 105 9.15 -4.60 25.37
C ALA A 105 8.78 -3.11 25.43
N VAL A 106 9.45 -2.33 26.28
CA VAL A 106 9.22 -0.89 26.42
C VAL A 106 9.50 -0.16 25.10
N LEU A 107 10.68 -0.41 24.52
CA LEU A 107 11.06 0.19 23.23
C LEU A 107 10.14 -0.29 22.10
N THR A 108 9.76 -1.56 22.11
CA THR A 108 8.88 -2.14 21.09
C THR A 108 7.51 -1.47 21.07
N VAL A 109 6.92 -1.19 22.24
CA VAL A 109 5.62 -0.49 22.33
C VAL A 109 5.73 0.93 21.74
N ILE A 110 6.79 1.66 22.07
CA ILE A 110 7.02 3.02 21.57
C ILE A 110 7.27 3.01 20.06
N LEU A 111 8.08 2.08 19.57
CA LEU A 111 8.36 1.92 18.14
C LEU A 111 7.10 1.54 17.36
N SER A 112 6.26 0.65 17.90
CA SER A 112 4.96 0.31 17.30
C SER A 112 4.02 1.53 17.23
N ALA A 113 4.06 2.41 18.23
CA ALA A 113 3.32 3.66 18.19
C ALA A 113 3.90 4.65 17.15
N THR A 114 5.22 4.65 16.97
CA THR A 114 5.93 5.42 15.94
C THR A 114 5.54 4.94 14.55
N ASP A 115 5.55 3.62 14.32
CA ASP A 115 5.10 2.98 13.07
C ASP A 115 3.69 3.47 12.70
N ARG A 116 2.74 3.39 13.65
CA ARG A 116 1.36 3.88 13.44
C ARG A 116 1.29 5.38 13.16
N ALA A 117 2.13 6.20 13.79
CA ALA A 117 2.14 7.65 13.58
C ALA A 117 2.63 8.00 12.18
N VAL A 118 3.73 7.37 11.76
CA VAL A 118 4.29 7.50 10.40
C VAL A 118 3.27 7.01 9.37
N ASP A 119 2.65 5.85 9.59
CA ASP A 119 1.64 5.30 8.69
C ASP A 119 0.44 6.22 8.52
N ARG A 120 -0.07 6.85 9.58
CA ARG A 120 -1.15 7.84 9.46
C ARG A 120 -0.74 9.06 8.65
N GLY A 121 0.48 9.57 8.85
CA GLY A 121 1.03 10.68 8.07
C GLY A 121 1.12 10.32 6.58
N ARG A 122 1.71 9.16 6.29
CA ARG A 122 1.85 8.63 4.93
C ARG A 122 0.51 8.33 4.27
N ALA A 123 -0.45 7.76 5.00
CA ALA A 123 -1.79 7.48 4.48
C ALA A 123 -2.50 8.75 3.99
N ARG A 124 -2.33 9.88 4.70
CA ARG A 124 -2.88 11.17 4.27
C ARG A 124 -2.30 11.65 2.93
N LEU A 125 -0.98 11.58 2.78
CA LEU A 125 -0.30 11.97 1.54
C LEU A 125 -0.68 11.03 0.38
N ARG A 126 -0.60 9.71 0.60
CA ARG A 126 -0.97 8.69 -0.38
C ARG A 126 -2.42 8.84 -0.83
N SER A 127 -3.35 9.04 0.09
CA SER A 127 -4.76 9.24 -0.25
C SER A 127 -4.97 10.46 -1.14
N LYS A 128 -4.28 11.58 -0.83
CA LYS A 128 -4.32 12.78 -1.67
C LYS A 128 -3.73 12.53 -3.05
N ASP A 129 -2.54 11.94 -3.13
CA ASP A 129 -1.87 11.67 -4.42
C ASP A 129 -2.72 10.75 -5.31
N VAL A 130 -3.27 9.67 -4.73
CA VAL A 130 -4.15 8.76 -5.46
C VAL A 130 -5.45 9.44 -5.88
N HIS A 131 -6.03 10.28 -5.03
CA HIS A 131 -7.20 11.06 -5.41
C HIS A 131 -6.90 11.89 -6.66
N ASP A 132 -5.81 12.64 -6.65
CA ASP A 132 -5.41 13.51 -7.77
C ASP A 132 -5.10 12.72 -9.05
N ILE A 133 -4.49 11.52 -8.92
CA ILE A 133 -4.12 10.69 -10.08
C ILE A 133 -5.34 9.97 -10.66
N MET A 134 -6.10 9.28 -9.81
CA MET A 134 -7.17 8.36 -10.21
C MET A 134 -8.54 9.05 -10.36
N SER A 135 -8.65 10.35 -10.09
CA SER A 135 -9.91 11.09 -10.23
C SER A 135 -10.49 10.96 -11.65
N GLY A 136 -11.70 10.42 -11.78
CA GLY A 136 -12.36 10.18 -13.06
C GLY A 136 -11.81 8.99 -13.86
N TYR A 137 -10.92 8.17 -13.30
CA TYR A 137 -10.49 6.92 -13.92
C TYR A 137 -11.61 5.86 -13.78
N PRO A 138 -12.10 5.26 -14.87
CA PRO A 138 -13.21 4.30 -14.80
C PRO A 138 -12.69 2.92 -14.39
N PHE A 139 -12.99 2.46 -13.17
CA PHE A 139 -12.46 1.19 -12.67
C PHE A 139 -12.98 0.01 -13.49
N GLU A 140 -14.30 -0.10 -13.71
CA GLU A 140 -14.86 -1.27 -14.41
C GLU A 140 -14.29 -1.46 -15.82
N ARG A 141 -14.04 -0.36 -16.55
CA ARG A 141 -13.47 -0.40 -17.90
C ARG A 141 -11.94 -0.48 -17.93
N GLY A 142 -11.28 0.07 -16.92
CA GLY A 142 -9.86 0.40 -16.99
C GLY A 142 -8.96 -0.37 -16.03
N SER A 143 -9.49 -1.13 -15.08
CA SER A 143 -8.67 -1.79 -14.05
C SER A 143 -7.67 -2.78 -14.65
N ASP A 144 -8.12 -3.63 -15.58
CA ASP A 144 -7.30 -4.68 -16.19
C ASP A 144 -6.27 -4.07 -17.15
N ALA A 145 -6.67 -3.05 -17.91
CA ALA A 145 -5.77 -2.30 -18.79
C ALA A 145 -4.66 -1.59 -18.01
N LEU A 146 -4.99 -0.99 -16.85
CA LEU A 146 -4.00 -0.34 -16.00
C LEU A 146 -2.99 -1.34 -15.45
N LEU A 147 -3.46 -2.50 -14.97
CA LEU A 147 -2.58 -3.57 -14.50
C LEU A 147 -1.65 -4.05 -15.62
N GLN A 148 -2.22 -4.41 -16.78
CA GLN A 148 -1.45 -4.91 -17.91
C GLN A 148 -0.44 -3.89 -18.42
N TYR A 149 -0.83 -2.61 -18.47
CA TYR A 149 0.09 -1.56 -18.87
C TYR A 149 1.20 -1.35 -17.83
N SER A 150 0.87 -1.46 -16.54
CA SER A 150 1.87 -1.42 -15.46
C SER A 150 2.90 -2.55 -15.59
N MET A 151 2.45 -3.77 -15.87
CA MET A 151 3.31 -4.93 -16.08
C MET A 151 4.21 -4.75 -17.31
N ALA A 152 3.67 -4.25 -18.41
CA ALA A 152 4.41 -4.05 -19.65
C ALA A 152 5.43 -2.89 -19.54
N ALA A 153 5.12 -1.85 -18.76
CA ALA A 153 5.99 -0.69 -18.58
C ALA A 153 7.17 -0.95 -17.63
N LEU A 154 7.09 -1.97 -16.77
CA LEU A 154 8.07 -2.23 -15.72
C LEU A 154 8.91 -3.47 -16.04
N GLN A 155 10.24 -3.31 -16.02
CA GLN A 155 11.18 -4.38 -16.38
C GLN A 155 11.22 -5.56 -15.38
N ASN A 156 10.80 -5.35 -14.12
CA ASN A 156 10.94 -6.32 -13.02
C ASN A 156 9.62 -6.62 -12.30
N PHE A 157 8.47 -6.46 -12.96
CA PHE A 157 7.18 -6.75 -12.32
C PHE A 157 6.97 -8.26 -12.18
N THR A 158 6.91 -8.76 -10.95
CA THR A 158 6.92 -10.20 -10.68
C THR A 158 5.51 -10.82 -10.80
N PRO A 159 5.40 -12.14 -11.06
CA PRO A 159 4.10 -12.83 -11.05
C PRO A 159 3.38 -12.74 -9.70
N ALA A 160 4.12 -12.68 -8.59
CA ALA A 160 3.56 -12.53 -7.26
C ALA A 160 2.90 -11.15 -7.08
N GLU A 161 3.55 -10.08 -7.56
CA GLU A 161 3.00 -8.73 -7.54
C GLU A 161 1.76 -8.59 -8.43
N SER A 162 1.76 -9.21 -9.62
CA SER A 162 0.57 -9.27 -10.49
C SER A 162 -0.60 -9.91 -9.79
N LYS A 163 -0.37 -11.07 -9.18
CA LYS A 163 -1.41 -11.81 -8.49
C LYS A 163 -2.04 -11.00 -7.34
N VAL A 164 -1.24 -10.25 -6.59
CA VAL A 164 -1.74 -9.37 -5.52
C VAL A 164 -2.72 -8.33 -6.06
N ILE A 165 -2.44 -7.75 -7.24
CA ILE A 165 -3.33 -6.77 -7.85
C ILE A 165 -4.54 -7.42 -8.52
N GLU A 166 -4.37 -8.57 -9.19
CA GLU A 166 -5.46 -9.36 -9.76
C GLU A 166 -6.49 -9.75 -8.70
N ASP A 167 -6.03 -10.31 -7.57
CA ASP A 167 -6.87 -10.67 -6.44
C ASP A 167 -7.60 -9.43 -5.86
N ARG A 168 -6.93 -8.26 -5.88
CA ARG A 168 -7.55 -7.01 -5.43
C ARG A 168 -8.62 -6.51 -6.40
N ILE A 169 -8.39 -6.58 -7.70
CA ILE A 169 -9.39 -6.23 -8.72
C ILE A 169 -10.59 -7.17 -8.60
N ALA A 170 -10.36 -8.47 -8.44
CA ALA A 170 -11.41 -9.47 -8.24
C ALA A 170 -12.21 -9.22 -6.95
N SER A 171 -11.55 -8.86 -5.85
CA SER A 171 -12.20 -8.44 -4.61
C SER A 171 -13.10 -7.24 -4.83
N LEU A 172 -12.60 -6.18 -5.49
CA LEU A 172 -13.35 -4.95 -5.74
C LEU A 172 -14.57 -5.15 -6.65
N ARG A 173 -14.53 -6.15 -7.53
CA ARG A 173 -15.65 -6.54 -8.41
C ARG A 173 -16.68 -7.42 -7.72
N SER A 174 -16.38 -8.02 -6.57
CA SER A 174 -17.20 -9.08 -5.97
C SER A 174 -17.49 -8.86 -4.47
N GLY A 175 -18.32 -9.74 -3.91
CA GLY A 175 -18.65 -9.74 -2.48
C GLY A 175 -19.25 -8.40 -2.00
N ARG A 176 -18.73 -7.91 -0.86
CA ARG A 176 -19.19 -6.65 -0.26
C ARG A 176 -18.64 -5.41 -0.95
N GLU A 177 -17.54 -5.53 -1.69
CA GLU A 177 -16.89 -4.39 -2.36
C GLU A 177 -17.52 -4.09 -3.72
N ALA A 178 -18.28 -5.04 -4.29
CA ALA A 178 -19.01 -4.87 -5.56
C ALA A 178 -19.95 -3.65 -5.59
N THR A 179 -20.54 -3.31 -4.45
CA THR A 179 -21.49 -2.19 -4.31
C THR A 179 -20.81 -0.83 -4.12
N LEU A 180 -19.48 -0.80 -4.01
CA LEU A 180 -18.75 0.47 -3.93
C LEU A 180 -18.92 1.28 -5.23
N PRO A 181 -19.00 2.62 -5.14
CA PRO A 181 -18.95 3.46 -6.34
C PRO A 181 -17.67 3.18 -7.13
N ASP A 182 -17.79 3.18 -8.47
CA ASP A 182 -16.67 2.90 -9.39
C ASP A 182 -15.43 3.76 -9.08
N GLN A 183 -15.65 5.04 -8.82
CA GLN A 183 -14.58 5.97 -8.45
C GLN A 183 -13.85 5.59 -7.13
N VAL A 184 -14.55 5.00 -6.17
CA VAL A 184 -13.94 4.51 -4.92
C VAL A 184 -13.09 3.28 -5.21
N LYS A 185 -13.56 2.37 -6.08
CA LYS A 185 -12.75 1.22 -6.53
C LYS A 185 -11.48 1.69 -7.24
N SER A 186 -11.56 2.74 -8.07
CA SER A 186 -10.38 3.37 -8.70
C SER A 186 -9.37 3.89 -7.67
N TYR A 187 -9.82 4.56 -6.61
CA TYR A 187 -8.91 5.01 -5.55
C TYR A 187 -8.27 3.84 -4.80
N VAL A 188 -9.04 2.79 -4.49
CA VAL A 188 -8.50 1.62 -3.80
C VAL A 188 -7.47 0.89 -4.67
N LEU A 189 -7.76 0.72 -5.96
CA LEU A 189 -6.82 0.16 -6.93
C LEU A 189 -5.55 1.00 -7.04
N GLY A 190 -5.69 2.33 -7.13
CA GLY A 190 -4.55 3.26 -7.17
C GLY A 190 -3.66 3.18 -5.93
N LEU A 191 -4.24 3.03 -4.73
CA LEU A 191 -3.48 2.83 -3.49
C LEU A 191 -2.68 1.52 -3.49
N SER A 192 -3.25 0.45 -4.03
CA SER A 192 -2.61 -0.85 -4.18
C SER A 192 -1.46 -0.80 -5.21
N LEU A 193 -1.71 -0.22 -6.38
CA LEU A 193 -0.68 -0.07 -7.42
C LEU A 193 0.45 0.85 -6.97
N GLN A 194 0.14 2.02 -6.37
CA GLN A 194 1.16 2.96 -5.88
C GLN A 194 2.15 2.30 -4.91
N ALA A 195 1.72 1.31 -4.13
CA ALA A 195 2.59 0.61 -3.19
C ALA A 195 3.67 -0.23 -3.89
N LEU A 196 3.41 -0.69 -5.13
CA LEU A 196 4.31 -1.50 -5.92
C LEU A 196 5.14 -0.66 -6.89
N ILE A 197 4.51 0.28 -7.59
CA ILE A 197 5.12 0.98 -8.73
C ILE A 197 5.53 2.42 -8.42
N GLY A 198 5.10 2.94 -7.27
CA GLY A 198 5.34 4.32 -6.87
C GLY A 198 4.43 5.35 -7.54
N VAL A 199 4.31 6.52 -6.91
CA VAL A 199 3.36 7.58 -7.29
C VAL A 199 3.60 8.17 -8.68
N LYS A 200 4.88 8.32 -9.08
CA LYS A 200 5.24 8.95 -10.36
C LYS A 200 4.88 8.06 -11.55
N VAL A 201 5.18 6.77 -11.44
CA VAL A 201 4.86 5.79 -12.48
C VAL A 201 3.35 5.64 -12.59
N LEU A 202 2.65 5.47 -11.46
CA LEU A 202 1.18 5.39 -11.47
C LEU A 202 0.55 6.59 -12.19
N ARG A 203 1.01 7.81 -11.89
CA ARG A 203 0.54 9.02 -12.56
C ARG A 203 0.73 8.95 -14.08
N GLN A 204 1.95 8.62 -14.53
CA GLN A 204 2.26 8.53 -15.96
C GLN A 204 1.41 7.51 -16.70
N LEU A 205 1.19 6.33 -16.11
CA LEU A 205 0.37 5.27 -16.72
C LEU A 205 -1.09 5.70 -16.82
N VAL A 206 -1.65 6.27 -15.75
CA VAL A 206 -3.03 6.75 -15.73
C VAL A 206 -3.24 7.90 -16.72
N ASP A 207 -2.32 8.86 -16.75
CA ASP A 207 -2.39 10.00 -17.69
C ASP A 207 -2.32 9.52 -19.15
N SER A 208 -1.56 8.47 -19.43
CA SER A 208 -1.44 7.88 -20.77
C SER A 208 -2.68 7.09 -21.19
N LEU A 209 -3.37 6.44 -20.24
CA LEU A 209 -4.58 5.67 -20.50
C LEU A 209 -5.86 6.51 -20.51
N ARG A 210 -5.85 7.66 -19.83
CA ARG A 210 -7.03 8.52 -19.70
C ARG A 210 -7.66 8.91 -21.05
N PRO A 211 -6.90 9.28 -22.10
CA PRO A 211 -7.47 9.53 -23.43
C PRO A 211 -8.18 8.32 -24.03
N VAL A 212 -7.64 7.11 -23.83
CA VAL A 212 -8.20 5.85 -24.35
C VAL A 212 -9.59 5.59 -23.76
N PHE A 213 -9.81 5.93 -22.49
CA PHE A 213 -11.09 5.75 -21.82
C PHE A 213 -12.06 6.93 -21.96
N ALA A 214 -11.57 8.10 -22.37
CA ALA A 214 -12.40 9.25 -22.70
C ALA A 214 -13.25 9.00 -23.95
N GLU A 215 -12.78 8.14 -24.86
CA GLU A 215 -13.56 7.68 -25.99
C GLU A 215 -14.62 6.67 -25.52
N ALA A 216 -15.86 6.86 -26.01
CA ALA A 216 -16.93 5.89 -25.81
C ALA A 216 -16.46 4.55 -26.40
N PRO A 217 -16.72 3.42 -25.72
CA PRO A 217 -16.35 2.12 -26.26
C PRO A 217 -17.01 1.94 -27.63
N PRO A 218 -16.32 1.32 -28.61
CA PRO A 218 -16.92 1.03 -29.91
C PRO A 218 -18.28 0.36 -29.72
N ALA A 219 -19.29 0.81 -30.46
CA ALA A 219 -20.66 0.31 -30.34
C ALA A 219 -20.74 -1.23 -30.42
N GLU A 220 -19.84 -1.85 -31.17
CA GLU A 220 -19.65 -3.31 -31.26
C GLU A 220 -19.39 -3.95 -29.90
N GLN A 221 -18.48 -3.37 -29.10
CA GLN A 221 -18.13 -3.88 -27.78
C GLN A 221 -19.28 -3.73 -26.79
N VAL A 222 -20.05 -2.63 -26.89
CA VAL A 222 -21.23 -2.41 -26.05
C VAL A 222 -22.25 -3.52 -26.24
N LEU A 223 -22.52 -3.90 -27.50
CA LEU A 223 -23.48 -4.96 -27.81
C LEU A 223 -22.99 -6.33 -27.37
N LEU A 224 -21.72 -6.66 -27.63
CA LEU A 224 -21.14 -7.94 -27.22
C LEU A 224 -21.11 -8.10 -25.69
N GLU A 225 -20.83 -7.04 -24.94
CA GLU A 225 -20.81 -7.08 -23.46
C GLU A 225 -22.21 -7.29 -22.89
N ILE A 226 -23.24 -6.62 -23.44
CA ILE A 226 -24.63 -6.82 -23.01
C ILE A 226 -25.07 -8.27 -23.28
N LEU A 227 -24.69 -8.83 -24.43
CA LEU A 227 -24.97 -10.23 -24.76
C LEU A 227 -24.19 -11.21 -23.87
N ARG A 228 -22.94 -10.90 -23.48
CA ARG A 228 -22.20 -11.72 -22.50
C ARG A 228 -22.91 -11.79 -21.15
N ILE A 229 -23.39 -10.65 -20.66
CA ILE A 229 -24.02 -10.56 -19.34
C ILE A 229 -25.40 -11.22 -19.34
N ASN A 230 -26.16 -11.07 -20.43
CA ASN A 230 -27.58 -11.47 -20.47
C ASN A 230 -27.84 -12.75 -21.27
N GLY A 231 -26.83 -13.29 -21.97
CA GLY A 231 -26.99 -14.42 -22.89
C GLY A 231 -27.85 -14.04 -24.09
N LYS A 232 -29.02 -14.68 -24.21
CA LYS A 232 -30.00 -14.41 -25.27
C LYS A 232 -30.81 -13.16 -24.93
N CYS A 233 -30.81 -12.17 -25.82
CA CYS A 233 -31.51 -10.90 -25.63
C CYS A 233 -32.32 -10.49 -26.86
N GLU A 234 -33.60 -10.18 -26.69
CA GLU A 234 -34.45 -9.61 -27.74
C GLU A 234 -33.84 -8.32 -28.32
N LEU A 235 -33.90 -8.12 -29.63
CA LEU A 235 -33.26 -6.97 -30.28
C LEU A 235 -33.74 -5.62 -29.75
N ARG A 236 -35.03 -5.48 -29.42
CA ARG A 236 -35.59 -4.25 -28.83
C ARG A 236 -34.99 -3.97 -27.44
N LYS A 237 -34.83 -5.01 -26.62
CA LYS A 237 -34.24 -4.89 -25.28
C LYS A 237 -32.74 -4.63 -25.37
N LEU A 238 -32.06 -5.28 -26.31
CA LEU A 238 -30.64 -5.08 -26.59
C LEU A 238 -30.37 -3.63 -27.04
N GLN A 239 -31.17 -3.11 -27.97
CA GLN A 239 -31.09 -1.72 -28.42
C GLN A 239 -31.29 -0.76 -27.25
N ALA A 240 -32.38 -0.92 -26.50
CA ALA A 240 -32.70 -0.06 -25.36
C ALA A 240 -31.60 -0.07 -24.28
N ARG A 241 -30.96 -1.22 -24.05
CA ARG A 241 -29.86 -1.38 -23.09
C ARG A 241 -28.52 -0.85 -23.60
N SER A 242 -28.30 -0.91 -24.91
CA SER A 242 -27.08 -0.39 -25.54
C SER A 242 -27.05 1.15 -25.57
N GLY A 243 -28.22 1.80 -25.54
CA GLY A 243 -28.33 3.25 -25.68
C GLY A 243 -27.97 3.76 -27.08
N LEU A 244 -27.70 2.86 -28.04
CA LEU A 244 -27.35 3.21 -29.42
C LEU A 244 -28.59 3.71 -30.17
N GLN A 245 -28.38 4.70 -31.05
CA GLN A 245 -29.44 5.12 -31.99
C GLN A 245 -29.77 3.96 -32.94
N LEU A 246 -31.03 3.88 -33.39
CA LEU A 246 -31.52 2.75 -34.18
C LEU A 246 -30.65 2.44 -35.41
N PHE A 247 -30.20 3.48 -36.11
CA PHE A 247 -29.33 3.34 -37.29
C PHE A 247 -27.95 2.77 -36.92
N GLU A 248 -27.34 3.27 -35.85
CA GLU A 248 -26.03 2.81 -35.39
C GLU A 248 -26.12 1.38 -34.83
N PHE A 249 -27.18 1.09 -34.06
CA PHE A 249 -27.49 -0.25 -33.58
C PHE A 249 -27.60 -1.26 -34.72
N SER A 250 -28.40 -0.96 -35.76
CA SER A 250 -28.56 -1.85 -36.92
C SER A 250 -27.23 -2.08 -37.63
N ARG A 251 -26.52 -1.00 -37.97
CA ARG A 251 -25.22 -1.07 -38.67
C ARG A 251 -24.22 -1.97 -37.93
N VAL A 252 -24.17 -1.82 -36.62
CA VAL A 252 -23.23 -2.54 -35.76
C VAL A 252 -23.66 -3.99 -35.59
N LEU A 253 -24.95 -4.24 -35.35
CA LEU A 253 -25.50 -5.59 -35.24
C LEU A 253 -25.29 -6.37 -36.54
N ASP A 254 -25.56 -5.76 -37.70
CA ASP A 254 -25.34 -6.35 -39.02
C ASP A 254 -23.86 -6.71 -39.23
N GLY A 255 -22.95 -5.82 -38.81
CA GLY A 255 -21.51 -6.06 -38.83
C GLY A 255 -21.09 -7.24 -37.96
N LEU A 256 -21.63 -7.33 -36.74
CA LEU A 256 -21.36 -8.43 -35.81
C LEU A 256 -21.91 -9.77 -36.29
N VAL A 257 -23.09 -9.77 -36.93
CA VAL A 257 -23.70 -10.95 -37.54
C VAL A 257 -22.89 -11.40 -38.76
N ALA A 258 -22.50 -10.47 -39.63
CA ALA A 258 -21.64 -10.78 -40.79
C ALA A 258 -20.26 -11.32 -40.37
N ALA A 259 -19.73 -10.85 -39.24
CA ALA A 259 -18.49 -11.35 -38.65
C ALA A 259 -18.66 -12.69 -37.89
N GLY A 260 -19.89 -13.21 -37.78
CA GLY A 260 -20.19 -14.43 -37.04
C GLY A 260 -20.00 -14.31 -35.52
N GLN A 261 -19.96 -13.08 -34.98
CA GLN A 261 -19.80 -12.81 -33.55
C GLN A 261 -21.12 -12.75 -32.79
N VAL A 262 -22.24 -12.63 -33.51
CA VAL A 262 -23.61 -12.67 -32.97
C VAL A 262 -24.47 -13.53 -33.90
N VAL A 263 -25.35 -14.34 -33.31
CA VAL A 263 -26.36 -15.14 -34.01
C VAL A 263 -27.73 -14.57 -33.70
N LEU A 264 -28.55 -14.44 -34.74
CA LEU A 264 -29.95 -14.04 -34.62
C LEU A 264 -30.82 -15.30 -34.72
N ASP A 265 -31.59 -15.54 -33.66
CA ASP A 265 -32.61 -16.58 -33.59
C ASP A 265 -33.99 -15.94 -33.54
N GLU A 266 -35.02 -16.65 -34.00
CA GLU A 266 -36.42 -16.28 -33.77
C GLU A 266 -36.98 -17.16 -32.65
N VAL A 267 -37.37 -16.55 -31.53
CA VAL A 267 -37.95 -17.25 -30.38
C VAL A 267 -39.33 -16.65 -30.10
N SER A 268 -40.38 -17.45 -30.25
CA SER A 268 -41.76 -17.03 -29.98
C SER A 268 -42.22 -15.79 -30.79
N GLY A 269 -41.70 -15.61 -32.01
CA GLY A 269 -42.05 -14.49 -32.90
C GLY A 269 -41.27 -13.19 -32.65
N GLU A 270 -40.24 -13.24 -31.81
CA GLU A 270 -39.32 -12.13 -31.56
C GLU A 270 -37.90 -12.49 -32.00
N GLU A 271 -37.20 -11.54 -32.64
CA GLU A 271 -35.79 -11.68 -32.97
C GLU A 271 -34.92 -11.50 -31.73
N VAL A 272 -34.09 -12.49 -31.46
CA VAL A 272 -33.22 -12.59 -30.30
C VAL A 272 -31.78 -12.72 -30.76
N ALA A 273 -30.91 -11.87 -30.22
CA ALA A 273 -29.47 -11.98 -30.44
C ALA A 273 -28.80 -12.78 -29.31
N SER A 274 -27.82 -13.59 -29.67
CA SER A 274 -26.91 -14.24 -28.72
C SER A 274 -25.50 -14.36 -29.28
N LEU A 275 -24.54 -14.58 -28.38
CA LEU A 275 -23.21 -15.01 -28.78
C LEU A 275 -23.27 -16.43 -29.37
N PRO A 276 -22.44 -16.77 -30.36
CA PRO A 276 -22.34 -18.11 -30.90
C PRO A 276 -22.06 -19.10 -29.77
N GLU A 277 -22.75 -20.25 -29.77
CA GLU A 277 -22.36 -21.35 -28.91
C GLU A 277 -20.98 -21.82 -29.35
N THR A 278 -19.94 -21.51 -28.57
CA THR A 278 -18.63 -22.14 -28.75
C THR A 278 -18.81 -23.64 -28.59
N GLY A 279 -18.72 -24.37 -29.71
CA GLY A 279 -18.75 -25.83 -29.72
C GLY A 279 -17.76 -26.38 -28.71
N ARG A 280 -18.26 -27.25 -27.83
CA ARG A 280 -17.44 -28.16 -27.04
C ARG A 280 -16.77 -29.19 -27.93
#